data_AF-A0A2H5FK59-F1
#
_entry.id   AF-A0A2H5FK59-F1
#
_cell.length_a   1.000
_cell.length_b   1.000
_cell.length_c   1.000
_cell.angle_alpha   90.00
_cell.angle_beta   90.00
_cell.angle_gamma   90.00
#
_symmetry.space_group_name_H-M   'P 1'
#
loop_
_entity.id
_entity.type
_entity.pdbx_description
1 polymer ?
#
loop_
_entity_poly.entity_id
_entity_poly.type
_entity_poly.pdbx_seq_one_letter_code
_entity_poly.pdbx_strand_id
1 'polypeptide(L)'
;MAGFQKGKSGNPAGKPKGARNKRPILAKLFEPHAEALIAKTIELALSGDTASLRLCIERLVPKVTDKPATVVMPDLSSTETEKIIPELLRSLAGQELNVSELKSLMDLFNRHDSEIEIKNKQNEKLEISTNDPIEAARIYQQIMRVR
;
A
#
# COMPACT_ATOMS: atom_id res chain seq x y z
N MET A 1 16.40 37.28 20.70
CA MET A 1 14.95 36.99 20.77
C MET A 1 14.75 35.80 21.71
N ALA A 2 13.98 35.96 22.79
CA ALA A 2 13.75 34.89 23.76
C ALA A 2 12.89 33.78 23.13
N GLY A 3 13.37 32.53 23.16
CA GLY A 3 12.62 31.36 22.69
C GLY A 3 11.50 30.97 23.66
N PHE A 4 10.51 30.24 23.17
CA PHE A 4 9.43 29.71 24.01
C PHE A 4 9.96 28.70 25.04
N GLN A 5 9.37 28.69 26.23
CA GLN A 5 9.77 27.79 27.31
C GLN A 5 9.39 26.33 26.97
N LYS A 6 10.33 25.39 27.12
CA LYS A 6 10.09 23.96 26.88
C LYS A 6 8.88 23.48 27.70
N GLY A 7 7.88 22.91 27.02
CA GLY A 7 6.62 22.46 27.65
C GLY A 7 5.50 23.50 27.71
N LYS A 8 5.74 24.75 27.31
CA LYS A 8 4.73 25.82 27.25
C LYS A 8 4.65 26.38 25.85
N SER A 9 3.57 26.04 25.13
CA SER A 9 3.27 26.63 23.83
C SER A 9 3.19 28.16 23.97
N GLY A 10 3.81 28.88 23.04
CA GLY A 10 3.63 30.32 22.89
C GLY A 10 2.19 30.73 22.54
N ASN A 11 1.39 29.76 22.10
CA ASN A 11 -0.04 29.89 21.89
C ASN A 11 -0.77 28.86 22.79
N PRO A 12 -1.09 29.20 24.05
CA PRO A 12 -1.75 28.31 24.99
C PRO A 12 -3.19 27.96 24.59
N ALA A 13 -3.85 28.79 23.77
CA ALA A 13 -5.19 28.52 23.23
C ALA A 13 -5.16 27.55 22.03
N GLY A 14 -3.97 27.18 21.56
CA GLY A 14 -3.80 26.33 20.39
C GLY A 14 -4.29 26.97 19.09
N LYS A 15 -4.30 26.19 18.02
CA LYS A 15 -4.86 26.63 16.73
C LYS A 15 -6.37 26.89 16.92
N PRO A 16 -6.92 28.05 16.49
CA PRO A 16 -8.32 28.37 16.71
C PRO A 16 -9.24 27.28 16.15
N LYS A 17 -10.25 26.90 16.95
CA LYS A 17 -11.21 25.85 16.62
C LYS A 17 -11.95 26.25 15.34
N GLY A 18 -11.91 25.39 14.32
CA GLY A 18 -12.50 25.67 13.00
C GLY A 18 -11.56 26.32 11.98
N ALA A 19 -10.28 26.56 12.32
CA ALA A 19 -9.29 27.07 11.37
C ALA A 19 -9.02 26.08 10.22
N ARG A 20 -9.68 26.34 9.08
CA ARG A 20 -9.56 25.55 7.85
C ARG A 20 -8.14 25.63 7.30
N ASN A 21 -7.68 24.52 6.73
CA ASN A 21 -6.44 24.52 5.97
C ASN A 21 -6.61 25.44 4.75
N LYS A 22 -5.71 26.40 4.55
CA LYS A 22 -5.76 27.32 3.40
C LYS A 22 -5.36 26.64 2.10
N ARG A 23 -4.66 25.50 2.16
CA ARG A 23 -4.19 24.73 0.99
C ARG A 23 -5.27 24.47 -0.07
N PRO A 24 -6.45 23.91 0.24
CA PRO A 24 -7.49 23.69 -0.76
C PRO A 24 -8.03 24.98 -1.39
N ILE A 25 -8.07 26.09 -0.64
CA ILE A 25 -8.49 27.39 -1.18
C ILE A 25 -7.43 27.90 -2.17
N LEU A 26 -6.16 27.82 -1.79
CA LEU A 26 -5.05 28.22 -2.66
C LEU A 26 -4.97 27.35 -3.92
N ALA A 27 -5.15 26.03 -3.80
CA ALA A 27 -5.13 25.12 -4.94
C ALA A 27 -6.18 25.50 -5.99
N LYS A 28 -7.41 25.84 -5.57
CA LYS A 28 -8.46 26.32 -6.47
C LYS A 28 -8.11 27.62 -7.19
N LEU A 29 -7.31 28.50 -6.57
CA LEU A 29 -6.84 29.72 -7.22
C LEU A 29 -5.80 29.43 -8.31
N PHE A 30 -5.08 28.30 -8.22
CA PHE A 30 -4.10 27.88 -9.22
C PHE A 30 -4.72 27.16 -10.42
N GLU A 31 -5.85 26.46 -10.23
CA GLU A 31 -6.51 25.66 -11.29
C GLU A 31 -6.70 26.43 -12.62
N PRO A 32 -7.26 27.66 -12.64
CA PRO A 32 -7.44 28.41 -13.89
C PRO A 32 -6.13 28.83 -14.57
N HIS A 33 -5.03 28.87 -13.81
CA HIS A 33 -3.72 29.29 -14.29
C HIS A 33 -2.77 28.12 -14.54
N ALA A 34 -3.23 26.88 -14.35
CA ALA A 34 -2.38 25.70 -14.39
C ALA A 34 -1.62 25.58 -15.72
N GLU A 35 -2.32 25.69 -16.85
CA GLU A 35 -1.71 25.61 -18.18
C GLU A 35 -0.67 26.70 -18.42
N ALA A 36 -1.00 27.96 -18.09
CA ALA A 36 -0.10 29.09 -18.25
C ALA A 36 1.17 28.98 -17.39
N LEU A 37 1.02 28.49 -16.15
CA LEU A 37 2.14 28.27 -15.24
C LEU A 37 3.04 27.13 -15.73
N ILE A 38 2.47 26.05 -16.25
CA ILE A 38 3.23 24.95 -16.85
C ILE A 38 4.03 25.45 -18.05
N ALA A 39 3.38 26.17 -18.98
CA ALA A 39 4.06 26.73 -20.15
C ALA A 39 5.21 27.66 -19.75
N LYS A 40 5.00 28.54 -18.76
CA LYS A 40 6.04 29.45 -18.28
C LYS A 40 7.19 28.71 -17.60
N THR A 41 6.89 27.66 -16.85
CA THR A 41 7.91 26.82 -16.19
C THR A 41 8.80 26.14 -17.24
N ILE A 42 8.21 25.65 -18.33
CA ILE A 42 8.96 25.05 -19.44
C ILE A 42 9.89 26.09 -20.09
N GLU A 43 9.37 27.29 -20.39
CA GLU A 43 10.17 28.38 -20.97
C GLU A 43 11.37 28.73 -20.09
N LEU A 44 11.15 28.91 -18.79
CA LEU A 44 12.20 29.26 -17.83
C LEU A 44 13.25 28.13 -17.68
N ALA A 45 12.79 26.89 -17.63
CA ALA A 45 13.69 25.73 -17.58
C ALA A 45 14.57 25.67 -18.83
N LEU A 46 14.00 25.86 -20.02
CA LEU A 46 14.73 25.88 -21.29
C LEU A 46 15.68 27.08 -21.40
N SER A 47 15.37 28.20 -20.74
CA SER A 47 16.27 29.36 -20.66
C SER A 47 17.39 29.22 -19.62
N GLY A 48 17.46 28.10 -18.90
CA GLY A 48 18.53 27.81 -17.93
C GLY A 48 18.24 28.23 -16.49
N ASP A 49 16.99 28.52 -16.13
CA ASP A 49 16.63 28.73 -14.73
C ASP A 49 16.80 27.45 -13.92
N THR A 50 17.72 27.46 -12.96
CA THR A 50 18.12 26.26 -12.22
C THR A 50 17.01 25.72 -11.31
N ALA A 51 16.13 26.59 -10.80
CA ALA A 51 14.99 26.18 -9.99
C ALA A 51 13.94 25.42 -10.81
N SER A 52 13.60 25.95 -11.99
CA SER A 52 12.67 25.33 -12.94
C SER A 52 13.24 24.01 -13.49
N LEU A 53 14.51 23.97 -13.86
CA LEU A 53 15.21 22.75 -14.28
C LEU A 53 15.13 21.65 -13.21
N ARG A 54 15.46 21.99 -11.96
CA ARG A 54 15.39 21.03 -10.85
C ARG A 54 13.97 20.50 -10.66
N LEU A 55 12.97 21.39 -10.67
CA LEU A 55 11.57 21.01 -10.52
C LEU A 55 11.11 20.07 -11.64
N CYS A 56 11.49 20.36 -12.89
CA CYS A 56 11.18 19.50 -14.04
C CYS A 56 11.86 18.12 -13.90
N ILE A 57 13.15 18.07 -13.54
CA ILE A 57 13.89 16.80 -13.39
C ILE A 57 13.30 15.96 -12.25
N GLU A 58 13.05 16.54 -11.07
CA GLU A 58 12.51 15.82 -9.91
C GLU A 58 11.09 15.25 -10.15
N ARG A 59 10.35 15.77 -11.14
CA ARG A 59 8.99 15.31 -11.47
C ARG A 59 8.94 14.39 -12.69
N LEU A 60 9.78 14.63 -13.69
CA LEU A 60 9.88 13.79 -14.89
C LEU A 60 10.66 12.51 -14.62
N VAL A 61 11.71 12.60 -13.79
CA VAL A 61 12.47 11.44 -13.35
C VAL A 61 11.87 11.00 -12.02
N PRO A 62 11.08 9.90 -11.99
CA PRO A 62 10.62 9.38 -10.71
C PRO A 62 11.84 9.11 -9.86
N LYS A 63 11.82 9.58 -8.60
CA LYS A 63 12.78 9.12 -7.61
C LYS A 63 12.71 7.60 -7.64
N VAL A 64 13.83 6.92 -7.93
CA VAL A 64 13.87 5.45 -8.01
C VAL A 64 13.40 4.92 -6.66
N THR A 65 12.11 4.59 -6.56
CA THR A 65 11.50 4.14 -5.32
C THR A 65 11.49 2.64 -5.25
N ASP A 66 11.31 1.95 -6.37
CA ASP A 66 11.48 0.50 -6.52
C ASP A 66 11.54 0.26 -8.03
N LYS A 67 12.62 -0.37 -8.54
CA LYS A 67 12.60 -0.88 -9.91
C LYS A 67 11.54 -1.97 -9.94
N PRO A 68 10.62 -2.00 -10.93
CA PRO A 68 9.68 -3.10 -11.05
C PRO A 68 10.49 -4.37 -11.31
N ALA A 69 10.63 -5.20 -10.29
CA ALA A 69 11.26 -6.48 -10.46
C ALA A 69 10.24 -7.39 -11.17
N THR A 70 10.64 -7.95 -12.29
CA THR A 70 9.83 -8.95 -12.98
C THR A 70 9.98 -10.24 -12.19
N VAL A 71 9.18 -10.41 -11.14
CA VAL A 71 9.21 -11.61 -10.31
C VAL A 71 8.58 -12.74 -11.11
N VAL A 72 9.38 -13.73 -11.48
CA VAL A 72 8.87 -15.02 -11.96
C VAL A 72 8.29 -15.71 -10.73
N MET A 73 6.98 -15.58 -10.55
CA MET A 73 6.30 -16.20 -9.42
C MET A 73 6.16 -17.71 -9.70
N PRO A 74 6.62 -18.60 -8.80
CA PRO A 74 6.33 -20.02 -8.92
C PRO A 74 4.82 -20.25 -8.81
N ASP A 75 4.32 -21.31 -9.43
CA ASP A 75 2.89 -21.64 -9.36
C ASP A 75 2.47 -21.91 -7.90
N LEU A 76 1.71 -20.97 -7.35
CA LEU A 76 1.24 -21.01 -5.96
C LEU A 76 -0.05 -21.81 -5.81
N SER A 77 -0.64 -22.31 -6.91
CA SER A 77 -1.95 -22.98 -6.87
C SER A 77 -1.93 -24.33 -6.14
N SER A 78 -0.77 -24.96 -5.99
CA SER A 78 -0.65 -26.31 -5.46
C SER A 78 0.42 -26.50 -4.37
N THR A 79 1.05 -25.42 -3.91
CA THR A 79 2.28 -25.52 -3.11
C THR A 79 2.02 -25.07 -1.67
N GLU A 80 2.33 -25.94 -0.70
CA GLU A 80 2.31 -25.63 0.73
C GLU A 80 3.16 -24.37 1.04
N THR A 81 2.63 -23.46 1.86
CA THR A 81 3.24 -22.18 2.24
C THR A 81 4.68 -22.33 2.72
N GLU A 82 5.01 -23.50 3.30
CA GLU A 82 6.34 -23.87 3.80
C GLU A 82 7.43 -23.90 2.72
N LYS A 83 7.08 -24.19 1.46
CA LYS A 83 8.06 -24.25 0.35
C LYS A 83 8.25 -22.92 -0.36
N ILE A 84 7.33 -21.98 -0.17
CA ILE A 84 7.32 -20.69 -0.86
C ILE A 84 8.28 -19.69 -0.19
N ILE A 85 8.34 -19.69 1.15
CA ILE A 85 9.19 -18.75 1.91
C ILE A 85 10.68 -18.89 1.57
N PRO A 86 11.27 -20.11 1.53
CA PRO A 86 12.68 -20.27 1.18
C PRO A 86 13.01 -19.79 -0.24
N GLU A 87 12.10 -19.98 -1.21
CA GLU A 87 12.31 -19.55 -2.59
C GLU A 87 12.26 -18.02 -2.72
N LEU A 88 11.33 -17.37 -2.02
CA LEU A 88 11.26 -15.90 -1.97
C LEU A 88 12.51 -15.28 -1.33
N LEU A 89 13.07 -15.91 -0.28
CA LEU A 89 14.34 -15.48 0.32
C LEU A 89 15.52 -15.63 -0.63
N ARG A 90 15.50 -16.66 -1.49
CA ARG A 90 16.51 -16.86 -2.54
C ARG A 90 16.41 -15.80 -3.63
N SER A 91 15.21 -15.45 -4.08
CA SER A 91 14.99 -14.34 -5.02
C SER A 91 15.39 -12.98 -4.45
N LEU A 92 15.16 -12.75 -3.15
CA LEU A 92 15.66 -11.56 -2.44
C LEU A 92 17.20 -11.50 -2.46
N ALA A 93 17.86 -12.63 -2.17
CA ALA A 93 19.32 -12.72 -2.19
C ALA A 93 19.91 -12.53 -3.61
N GLY A 94 19.16 -12.92 -4.65
CA GLY A 94 19.49 -12.69 -6.06
C GLY A 94 19.27 -11.26 -6.57
N GLN A 95 18.75 -10.35 -5.72
CA GLN A 95 18.31 -8.99 -6.10
C GLN A 95 17.20 -8.96 -7.17
N GLU A 96 16.49 -10.07 -7.36
CA GLU A 96 15.34 -10.19 -8.25
C GLU A 96 14.05 -9.70 -7.58
N LEU A 97 14.12 -9.34 -6.30
CA LEU A 97 12.99 -8.93 -5.49
C LEU A 97 13.49 -7.93 -4.43
N ASN A 98 12.74 -6.88 -4.13
CA ASN A 98 13.08 -5.93 -3.08
C ASN A 98 12.43 -6.28 -1.72
N VAL A 99 13.02 -5.85 -0.62
CA VAL A 99 12.51 -6.03 0.75
C VAL A 99 11.07 -5.52 0.91
N SER A 100 10.72 -4.40 0.25
CA SER A 100 9.36 -3.83 0.25
C SER A 100 8.36 -4.75 -0.48
N GLU A 101 8.78 -5.35 -1.59
CA GLU A 101 7.98 -6.30 -2.37
C GLU A 101 7.80 -7.62 -1.59
N LEU A 102 8.85 -8.10 -0.92
CA LEU A 102 8.79 -9.32 -0.09
C LEU A 102 7.78 -9.14 1.03
N LYS A 103 7.85 -8.00 1.73
CA LYS A 103 6.90 -7.67 2.79
C LYS A 103 5.46 -7.67 2.25
N SER A 104 5.24 -7.04 1.10
CA SER A 104 3.91 -6.99 0.48
C SER A 104 3.38 -8.38 0.11
N LEU A 105 4.25 -9.27 -0.38
CA LEU A 105 3.90 -10.66 -0.66
C LEU A 105 3.61 -11.45 0.62
N MET A 106 4.44 -11.32 1.66
CA MET A 106 4.20 -11.97 2.96
C MET A 106 2.89 -11.52 3.58
N ASP A 107 2.54 -10.23 3.47
CA ASP A 107 1.25 -9.70 3.92
C ASP A 107 0.06 -10.30 3.13
N LEU A 108 0.25 -10.71 1.88
CA LEU A 108 -0.77 -11.44 1.11
C LEU A 108 -0.90 -12.89 1.58
N PHE A 109 0.20 -13.60 1.80
CA PHE A 109 0.18 -14.97 2.33
C PHE A 109 -0.48 -15.04 3.71
N ASN A 110 -0.09 -14.16 4.62
CA ASN A 110 -0.67 -14.10 5.97
C ASN A 110 -2.19 -13.86 5.94
N ARG A 111 -2.68 -13.06 4.97
CA ARG A 111 -4.13 -12.85 4.78
C ARG A 111 -4.82 -14.11 4.27
N HIS A 112 -4.22 -14.78 3.29
CA HIS A 112 -4.75 -16.02 2.75
C HIS A 112 -4.82 -17.14 3.81
N ASP A 113 -3.76 -17.33 4.59
CA ASP A 113 -3.72 -18.32 5.66
C ASP A 113 -4.76 -18.03 6.74
N SER A 114 -4.93 -16.75 7.11
CA SER A 114 -5.98 -16.32 8.04
C SER A 114 -7.39 -16.61 7.49
N GLU A 115 -7.64 -16.37 6.20
CA GLU A 115 -8.92 -16.68 5.56
C GLU A 115 -9.21 -18.19 5.54
N ILE A 116 -8.19 -19.02 5.29
CA ILE A 116 -8.30 -20.47 5.37
C ILE A 116 -8.65 -20.90 6.80
N GLU A 117 -7.95 -20.37 7.80
CA GLU A 117 -8.19 -20.72 9.20
C GLU A 117 -9.62 -20.34 9.63
N ILE A 118 -10.11 -19.17 9.21
CA ILE A 118 -11.49 -18.73 9.46
C ILE A 118 -12.50 -19.66 8.79
N LYS A 119 -12.29 -20.02 7.52
CA LYS A 119 -13.17 -20.96 6.80
C LYS A 119 -13.20 -22.34 7.47
N ASN A 120 -12.04 -22.85 7.90
CA ASN A 120 -11.95 -24.13 8.59
C ASN A 120 -12.70 -24.13 9.93
N LYS A 121 -12.53 -23.09 10.76
CA LYS A 121 -13.27 -22.94 12.02
C LYS A 121 -14.79 -22.80 11.81
N GLN A 122 -15.20 -22.13 10.73
CA GLN A 122 -16.62 -21.99 10.39
C GLN A 122 -17.22 -23.35 9.98
N ASN A 123 -16.48 -24.14 9.20
CA ASN A 123 -16.89 -25.49 8.81
C ASN A 123 -17.00 -26.43 10.02
N GLU A 124 -16.03 -26.42 10.93
CA GLU A 124 -16.06 -27.24 12.16
C GLU A 124 -17.28 -26.90 13.06
N LYS A 125 -17.64 -25.62 13.16
CA LYS A 125 -18.86 -25.18 13.88
C LYS A 125 -20.15 -25.65 13.21
N LEU A 126 -20.18 -25.71 11.88
CA LEU A 126 -21.34 -26.25 11.14
C LEU A 126 -21.47 -27.76 11.43
N GLU A 127 -20.36 -28.51 11.45
CA GLU A 127 -20.36 -29.94 11.77
C GLU A 127 -20.87 -30.24 13.19
N ILE A 128 -20.55 -29.41 14.17
CA ILE A 128 -20.99 -29.58 15.57
C ILE A 128 -22.45 -29.11 15.79
N SER A 129 -22.94 -28.16 15.00
CA SER A 129 -24.27 -27.56 15.19
C SER A 129 -25.40 -28.29 14.46
N THR A 130 -25.09 -29.14 13.47
CA THR A 130 -26.12 -29.81 12.67
C THR A 130 -26.53 -31.15 13.30
N ASN A 131 -27.67 -31.16 14.00
CA ASN A 131 -28.26 -32.36 14.62
C ASN A 131 -29.15 -33.17 13.65
N ASP A 132 -29.35 -32.68 12.41
CA ASP A 132 -30.13 -33.34 11.37
C ASP A 132 -29.19 -34.07 10.36
N PRO A 133 -29.26 -35.41 10.25
CA PRO A 133 -28.39 -36.20 9.38
C PRO A 133 -28.44 -35.82 7.89
N ILE A 134 -29.58 -35.34 7.40
CA ILE A 134 -29.78 -35.02 5.97
C ILE A 134 -29.12 -33.68 5.63
N GLU A 135 -29.21 -32.72 6.53
CA GLU A 135 -28.59 -31.41 6.37
C GLU A 135 -27.06 -31.51 6.51
N ALA A 136 -26.57 -32.33 7.45
CA ALA A 136 -25.15 -32.61 7.61
C ALA A 136 -24.54 -33.23 6.34
N ALA A 137 -25.21 -34.22 5.73
CA ALA A 137 -24.76 -34.85 4.49
C ALA A 137 -24.71 -33.87 3.30
N ARG A 138 -25.67 -32.93 3.24
CA ARG A 138 -25.72 -31.90 2.18
C ARG A 138 -24.60 -30.87 2.34
N ILE A 139 -24.30 -30.45 3.57
CA ILE A 139 -23.17 -29.57 3.90
C ILE A 139 -21.83 -30.27 3.59
N TYR A 140 -21.67 -31.54 3.99
CA TYR A 140 -20.47 -32.33 3.70
C TYR A 140 -20.20 -32.49 2.19
N GLN A 141 -21.25 -32.75 1.38
CA GLN A 141 -21.11 -32.80 -0.07
C GLN A 141 -20.68 -31.46 -0.69
N GLN A 142 -21.11 -30.34 -0.10
CA GLN A 142 -20.77 -29.01 -0.58
C GLN A 142 -19.33 -28.63 -0.21
N ILE A 143 -18.85 -29.04 0.98
CA ILE A 143 -17.44 -28.88 1.41
C ILE A 143 -16.50 -29.72 0.53
N MET A 144 -16.86 -30.98 0.24
CA MET A 144 -16.04 -31.89 -0.59
C MET A 144 -15.97 -31.50 -2.07
N ARG A 145 -16.88 -30.64 -2.56
CA ARG A 145 -16.88 -30.13 -3.94
C ARG A 145 -16.00 -28.90 -4.16
N VAL A 146 -15.57 -28.24 -3.08
CA VAL A 146 -14.77 -27.00 -3.11
C VAL A 146 -13.29 -27.26 -2.82
N ARG A 147 -12.94 -28.48 -2.38
CA ARG A 147 -11.57 -29.02 -2.41
C ARG A 147 -11.26 -29.60 -3.78
#